data_AF-J9E9V5-F1
#
_entry.id   AF-J9E9V5-F1
#
_cell.length_a   1.000
_cell.length_b   1.000
_cell.length_c   1.000
_cell.angle_alpha   90.00
_cell.angle_beta   90.00
_cell.angle_gamma   90.00
#
_symmetry.space_group_name_H-M   'P 1'
#
loop_
_entity.id
_entity.type
_entity.pdbx_description
1 polymer ?
#
loop_
_entity_poly.entity_id
_entity_poly.type
_entity_poly.pdbx_seq_one_letter_code
_entity_poly.pdbx_strand_id
1 'polypeptide(L)' 'MTTIEEVIAITGGSGFLAQHLIFCLQRNNHLESTIVEIRTIDRNSFSKFLVSK' A
#
# COMPACT_ATOMS: atom_id res chain seq x y z
N MET A 1 -8.09 18.07 -16.56
CA MET A 1 -8.54 17.19 -15.48
C MET A 1 -7.56 17.35 -14.33
N THR A 2 -8.02 17.80 -13.18
CA THR A 2 -7.21 17.86 -11.96
C THR A 2 -7.16 16.46 -11.36
N THR A 3 -6.01 15.80 -11.42
CA THR A 3 -5.77 14.52 -10.74
C THR A 3 -5.75 14.77 -9.24
N ILE A 4 -6.55 14.00 -8.48
CA ILE A 4 -6.56 14.08 -7.02
C ILE A 4 -5.36 13.27 -6.50
N GLU A 5 -4.49 13.90 -5.71
CA GLU A 5 -3.39 13.21 -5.05
C GLU A 5 -3.88 12.57 -3.76
N GLU A 6 -3.70 11.26 -3.61
CA GLU A 6 -4.17 10.50 -2.46
C GLU A 6 -3.00 9.96 -1.63
N VAL A 7 -3.09 10.17 -0.32
CA VAL A 7 -2.21 9.58 0.69
C VAL A 7 -3.01 8.54 1.46
N ILE A 8 -2.57 7.27 1.43
CA ILE A 8 -3.28 6.15 2.03
C ILE A 8 -2.52 5.67 3.27
N ALA A 9 -3.23 5.54 4.39
CA ALA A 9 -2.71 4.92 5.61
C ALA A 9 -3.29 3.50 5.77
N ILE A 10 -2.42 2.50 5.96
CA ILE A 10 -2.78 1.09 6.12
C ILE A 10 -2.33 0.60 7.49
N THR A 11 -3.28 0.13 8.31
CA THR A 11 -2.97 -0.52 9.58
C THR A 11 -2.68 -2.01 9.39
N GLY A 12 -1.85 -2.59 10.26
CA GLY A 12 -1.41 -3.98 10.13
C GLY A 12 -0.59 -4.20 8.86
N GLY A 13 0.22 -3.21 8.47
CA GLY A 13 0.96 -3.18 7.21
C GLY A 13 1.85 -4.40 6.91
N SER A 14 2.31 -5.11 7.93
CA SER A 14 3.09 -6.36 7.82
C SER A 14 2.24 -7.59 7.55
N GLY A 15 0.92 -7.51 7.73
CA GLY A 15 -0.01 -8.62 7.50
C GLY A 15 -0.18 -8.96 6.02
N PHE A 16 -0.50 -10.22 5.74
CA PHE A 16 -0.68 -10.73 4.38
C PHE A 16 -1.67 -9.89 3.54
N LEU A 17 -2.82 -9.53 4.13
CA LEU A 17 -3.83 -8.73 3.45
C LEU A 17 -3.34 -7.32 3.11
N ALA A 18 -2.64 -6.67 4.05
CA ALA A 18 -2.09 -5.35 3.82
C ALA A 18 -1.05 -5.36 2.70
N GLN A 19 -0.17 -6.36 2.69
CA GLN A 19 0.85 -6.52 1.65
C GLN A 19 0.23 -6.78 0.26
N HIS A 20 -0.81 -7.62 0.19
CA HIS A 20 -1.54 -7.84 -1.06
C HIS A 20 -2.26 -6.58 -1.54
N LEU A 21 -2.87 -5.82 -0.62
CA LEU A 21 -3.52 -4.55 -0.94
C LEU A 21 -2.51 -3.52 -1.47
N ILE A 22 -1.35 -3.36 -0.82
CA ILE A 22 -0.28 -2.45 -1.27
C ILE A 22 0.13 -2.80 -2.70
N PHE A 23 0.34 -4.10 -2.99
CA PHE A 23 0.67 -4.54 -4.34
C PHE A 23 -0.41 -4.16 -5.37
N CYS A 24 -1.68 -4.36 -5.04
CA CYS A 24 -2.78 -3.99 -5.92
C CYS A 24 -2.88 -2.47 -6.14
N LEU A 25 -2.73 -1.67 -5.07
CA LEU A 25 -2.74 -0.20 -5.14
C LEU A 25 -1.59 0.33 -6.00
N GLN A 26 -0.39 -0.24 -5.86
CA GLN A 26 0.78 0.16 -6.65
C GLN A 26 0.65 -0.23 -8.13
N ARG A 27 -0.09 -1.30 -8.44
CA ARG A 27 -0.28 -1.76 -9.82
C ARG A 27 -1.35 -0.98 -10.56
N ASN A 28 -2.33 -0.45 -9.84
CA ASN A 28 -3.47 0.27 -10.41
C ASN A 28 -3.26 1.78 -10.25
N ASN A 29 -2.76 2.44 -11.30
CA ASN A 29 -2.93 3.89 -11.40
C ASN A 29 -4.40 4.16 -11.72
N HIS A 30 -5.17 4.63 -10.74
CA HIS A 30 -6.54 5.06 -10.96
C HIS A 30 -6.53 6.27 -11.91
N LEU A 31 -7.47 6.29 -12.88
CA LEU A 31 -7.53 7.36 -13.90
C LEU A 31 -7.87 8.74 -13.30
N GLU A 32 -8.49 8.75 -12.12
CA GLU A 32 -8.99 9.97 -11.45
C GLU A 32 -8.17 10.37 -10.21
N SER A 33 -7.49 9.41 -9.59
CA SER A 33 -6.63 9.65 -8.43
C SER A 33 -5.26 9.01 -8.58
N THR A 34 -4.24 9.78 -8.22
CA THR A 34 -2.86 9.31 -8.18
C THR A 34 -2.50 9.06 -6.72
N ILE A 35 -2.24 7.80 -6.37
CA ILE A 35 -1.73 7.46 -5.04
C ILE A 35 -0.27 7.91 -4.99
N VAL A 36 0.00 8.99 -4.24
CA VAL A 36 1.34 9.56 -4.13
C VAL A 36 2.15 8.96 -2.98
N GLU A 37 1.46 8.44 -1.96
CA GLU A 37 2.11 7.89 -0.78
C GLU A 37 1.25 6.80 -0.11
N ILE A 38 1.90 5.71 0.30
CA ILE A 38 1.30 4.69 1.15
C ILE A 38 2.08 4.63 2.47
N ARG A 39 1.41 4.94 3.58
CA ARG A 39 1.95 4.86 4.94
C ARG A 39 1.44 3.61 5.62
N THR A 40 2.35 2.83 6.20
CA THR A 40 1.96 1.65 6.98
C THR A 40 2.10 1.92 8.47
N ILE A 41 1.11 1.49 9.25
CA ILE A 41 1.08 1.56 10.70
C ILE A 41 0.98 0.13 11.22
N ASP A 42 2.01 -0.34 11.90
CA ASP A 42 2.04 -1.69 12.46
C ASP A 42 2.72 -1.71 13.83
N ARG A 43 2.37 -2.70 14.65
CA ARG A 43 3.01 -2.99 15.93
C ARG A 43 4.39 -3.60 15.74
N ASN A 44 4.57 -4.38 14.66
CA ASN A 44 5.81 -5.07 14.37
C ASN A 44 6.61 -4.32 13.31
N SER A 45 7.92 -4.17 13.54
CA SER A 45 8.85 -3.74 12.50
C SER A 45 8.82 -4.76 11.36
N PHE A 46 8.69 -4.29 10.12
CA PHE A 46 8.69 -5.16 8.94
C PHE A 46 9.94 -6.05 8.90
N SER A 47 9.78 -7.38 8.94
CA SER A 47 10.90 -8.33 9.01
C SER A 47 11.21 -9.06 7.69
N LYS A 48 10.77 -8.51 6.55
CA LYS A 48 10.86 -9.02 5.14
C LYS A 48 9.56 -9.65 4.63
N PHE A 49 9.34 -9.50 3.33
CA PHE A 49 8.30 -10.18 2.57
C PHE A 49 8.51 -11.69 2.67
N LEU A 50 7.42 -12.46 2.78
CA LEU A 50 7.45 -13.90 2.52
C LEU A 50 7.90 -14.08 1.07
N VAL A 51 9.17 -14.39 0.88
CA VAL A 51 9.68 -14.87 -0.40
C VAL A 51 9.00 -16.22 -0.62
N SER A 52 8.09 -16.31 -1.59
CA SER A 52 7.65 -17.62 -2.08
C SER A 52 8.91 -18.40 -2.42
N LYS A 53 9.11 -19.54 -1.75
CA LYS A 53 10.09 -20.53 -2.20
C LYS A 53 9.78 -20.98 -3.62
#